data_AF-A0A368KVH5-F1
#
_entry.id   AF-A0A368KVH5-F1
#
_cell.length_a   1.000
_cell.length_b   1.000
_cell.length_c   1.000
_cell.angle_alpha   90.00
_cell.angle_beta   90.00
_cell.angle_gamma   90.00
#
_symmetry.space_group_name_H-M   'P 1'
#
loop_
_entity.id
_entity.type
_entity.pdbx_description
1 polymer ?
#
loop_
_entity_poly.entity_id
_entity_poly.type
_entity_poly.pdbx_seq_one_letter_code
_entity_poly.pdbx_strand_id
1 'polypeptide(L)'
;MPEKPESNPFTSPHGDDEQPSTELSSIPGPMAVAMLLGYLLMLLQVGEFVLIGDRQSSNQFTLLVGAVLSLFITSGLIARSGPTWALARFYFCFHGLMAVSFAIMAYSVGKPPLAIWSGLVQAAFCLFIFLALGRPTVRKYHQLECPQCHKINANGDDLLCFQRRCRSCGFRW
;
A
#
# COMPACT_ATOMS: atom_id res chain seq x y z
N MET A 1 14.60 -55.64 -8.90
CA MET A 1 13.45 -54.73 -8.78
C MET A 1 13.90 -53.58 -7.90
N PRO A 2 13.96 -52.32 -8.37
CA PRO A 2 14.35 -51.21 -7.50
C PRO A 2 13.19 -50.89 -6.54
N GLU A 3 13.49 -50.88 -5.24
CA GLU A 3 12.56 -50.53 -4.17
C GLU A 3 12.07 -49.08 -4.35
N LYS A 4 10.75 -48.88 -4.26
CA LYS A 4 10.18 -47.53 -4.18
C LYS A 4 10.58 -46.92 -2.84
N PRO A 5 11.21 -45.73 -2.80
CA PRO A 5 11.53 -45.09 -1.52
C PRO A 5 10.23 -44.74 -0.78
N GLU A 6 10.21 -45.06 0.51
CA GLU A 6 9.11 -44.74 1.43
C GLU A 6 8.90 -43.23 1.50
N SER A 7 7.67 -42.78 1.26
CA SER A 7 7.29 -41.39 1.35
C SER A 7 7.31 -40.94 2.81
N ASN A 8 8.20 -40.03 3.15
CA ASN A 8 8.27 -39.41 4.47
C ASN A 8 6.94 -38.69 4.79
N PRO A 9 6.23 -39.05 5.88
CA PRO A 9 4.95 -38.44 6.25
C PRO A 9 5.08 -36.99 6.77
N PHE A 10 6.32 -36.48 6.93
CA PHE A 10 6.60 -35.11 7.33
C PHE A 10 6.93 -34.18 6.15
N THR A 11 6.89 -34.68 4.91
CA THR A 11 7.05 -33.82 3.74
C THR A 11 5.77 -32.99 3.54
N SER A 12 5.92 -31.67 3.41
CA SER A 12 4.81 -30.77 3.06
C SER A 12 4.12 -31.27 1.78
N PRO A 13 2.78 -31.26 1.69
CA PRO A 13 2.06 -31.79 0.52
C PRO A 13 2.34 -31.04 -0.80
N HIS A 14 3.08 -29.93 -0.73
CA HIS A 14 3.66 -29.26 -1.89
C HIS A 14 5.17 -29.51 -1.90
N GLY A 15 5.63 -30.27 -2.89
CA GLY A 15 7.04 -30.48 -3.12
C GLY A 15 7.74 -29.15 -3.42
N ASP A 16 9.00 -29.07 -3.02
CA ASP A 16 9.94 -28.00 -3.37
C ASP A 16 10.20 -27.86 -4.89
N ASP A 17 9.45 -28.60 -5.72
CA ASP A 17 9.55 -28.70 -7.19
C ASP A 17 8.43 -27.93 -7.93
N GLU A 18 7.51 -27.24 -7.24
CA GLU A 18 6.69 -26.23 -7.90
C GLU A 18 7.60 -25.04 -8.25
N GLN A 19 8.15 -25.06 -9.47
CA GLN A 19 8.75 -23.87 -10.10
C GLN A 19 7.86 -22.67 -9.77
N PRO A 20 8.38 -21.60 -9.14
CA PRO A 20 7.57 -20.43 -8.86
C PRO A 20 7.03 -19.95 -10.20
N SER A 21 5.71 -20.08 -10.38
CA SER A 21 5.04 -19.74 -11.63
C SER A 21 5.55 -18.38 -12.10
N THR A 22 6.09 -18.34 -13.31
CA THR A 22 6.82 -17.20 -13.88
C THR A 22 5.94 -15.92 -13.93
N GLU A 23 4.63 -16.07 -13.73
CA GLU A 23 3.64 -15.01 -13.55
C GLU A 23 3.81 -14.17 -12.26
N LEU A 24 4.53 -14.65 -11.24
CA LEU A 24 4.76 -13.92 -9.98
C LEU A 24 5.88 -12.87 -10.06
N SER A 25 6.60 -12.74 -11.18
CA SER A 25 7.73 -11.81 -11.30
C SER A 25 7.32 -10.35 -11.56
N SER A 26 6.22 -10.13 -12.28
CA SER A 26 5.83 -8.79 -12.75
C SER A 26 5.01 -8.01 -11.70
N ILE A 27 5.27 -6.70 -11.61
CA ILE A 27 4.47 -5.79 -10.78
C ILE A 27 3.09 -5.67 -11.43
N PRO A 28 1.98 -5.97 -10.72
CA PRO A 28 0.64 -5.82 -11.27
C PRO A 28 0.37 -4.38 -11.72
N GLY A 29 -0.33 -4.19 -12.83
CA GLY A 29 -0.67 -2.84 -13.33
C GLY A 29 -1.23 -1.87 -12.26
N PRO A 30 -2.22 -2.28 -11.44
CA PRO A 30 -2.72 -1.42 -10.38
C PRO A 30 -1.68 -1.08 -9.30
N MET A 31 -0.72 -1.98 -9.05
CA MET A 31 0.39 -1.71 -8.14
C MET A 31 1.35 -0.67 -8.74
N ALA A 32 1.69 -0.80 -10.02
CA ALA A 32 2.52 0.18 -10.71
C ALA A 32 1.87 1.58 -10.72
N VAL A 33 0.54 1.65 -10.91
CA VAL A 33 -0.22 2.91 -10.79
C VAL A 33 -0.15 3.46 -9.37
N ALA A 34 -0.35 2.63 -8.34
CA ALA A 34 -0.23 3.06 -6.95
C ALA A 34 1.15 3.64 -6.65
N MET A 35 2.21 2.99 -7.14
CA MET A 35 3.59 3.46 -6.98
C MET A 35 3.84 4.78 -7.70
N LEU A 36 3.44 4.89 -8.97
CA LEU A 36 3.57 6.12 -9.75
C LEU A 36 2.87 7.29 -9.06
N LEU A 37 1.62 7.10 -8.64
CA LEU A 37 0.86 8.12 -7.94
C LEU A 37 1.49 8.47 -6.57
N GLY A 38 2.05 7.49 -5.86
CA GLY A 38 2.79 7.74 -4.62
C GLY A 38 4.03 8.61 -4.82
N TYR A 39 4.80 8.37 -5.89
CA TYR A 39 5.94 9.22 -6.24
C TYR A 39 5.52 10.61 -6.72
N LEU A 40 4.44 10.72 -7.50
CA LEU A 40 3.89 12.02 -7.91
C LEU A 40 3.37 12.81 -6.71
N LEU A 41 2.73 12.16 -5.75
CA LEU A 41 2.32 12.78 -4.49
C LEU A 41 3.54 13.28 -3.70
N MET A 42 4.60 12.49 -3.60
CA MET A 42 5.85 12.91 -2.96
C MET A 42 6.45 14.14 -3.65
N LEU A 43 6.53 14.16 -4.99
CA LEU A 43 7.03 15.30 -5.75
C LEU A 43 6.17 16.55 -5.54
N LEU A 44 4.84 16.39 -5.49
CA LEU A 44 3.92 17.48 -5.18
C LEU A 44 4.20 18.07 -3.79
N GLN A 45 4.37 17.22 -2.77
CA GLN A 45 4.66 17.65 -1.39
C GLN A 45 6.03 18.35 -1.28
N VAL A 46 7.06 17.87 -2.00
CA VAL A 46 8.36 18.54 -2.09
C VAL A 46 8.23 19.90 -2.81
N GLY A 47 7.47 19.95 -3.91
CA GLY A 47 7.23 21.20 -4.65
C GLY A 47 6.53 22.25 -3.79
N GLU A 48 5.51 21.85 -3.03
CA GLU A 48 4.83 22.72 -2.06
C GLU A 48 5.78 23.20 -0.96
N PHE A 49 6.63 22.31 -0.43
CA PHE A 49 7.65 22.69 0.54
C PHE A 49 8.62 23.74 -0.02
N VAL A 50 9.11 23.57 -1.26
CA VAL A 50 10.04 24.54 -1.89
C VAL A 50 9.35 25.88 -2.15
N LEU A 51 8.12 25.88 -2.66
CA LEU A 51 7.37 27.10 -2.98
C LEU A 51 6.94 27.89 -1.73
N ILE A 52 6.64 27.20 -0.63
CA ILE A 52 6.20 27.83 0.62
C ILE A 52 7.41 28.16 1.52
N GLY A 53 8.48 27.35 1.44
CA GLY A 53 9.68 27.36 2.29
C GLY A 53 10.43 28.69 2.38
N ASP A 54 10.31 29.53 1.34
CA ASP A 54 10.99 30.83 1.29
C ASP A 54 10.38 31.88 2.26
N ARG A 55 9.23 31.58 2.88
CA ARG A 55 8.53 32.49 3.81
C ARG A 55 8.37 31.86 5.20
N GLN A 56 9.40 31.97 6.03
CA GLN A 56 9.48 31.66 7.47
C GLN A 56 8.21 31.09 8.15
N SER A 57 8.18 29.78 8.43
CA SER A 57 7.48 29.21 9.62
C SER A 57 7.86 27.75 9.88
N SER A 58 7.77 27.30 11.14
CA SER A 58 7.99 25.91 11.58
C SER A 58 7.03 24.88 10.95
N ASN A 59 5.88 25.31 10.43
CA ASN A 59 4.88 24.43 9.84
C ASN A 59 5.31 23.84 8.48
N GLN A 60 6.33 24.39 7.83
CA GLN A 60 6.79 23.92 6.51
C GLN A 60 7.44 22.52 6.57
N PHE A 61 8.07 22.18 7.70
CA PHE A 61 8.68 20.86 7.88
C PHE A 61 7.65 19.72 7.86
N THR A 62 6.36 20.00 8.13
CA THR A 62 5.31 18.99 8.06
C THR A 62 5.10 18.47 6.63
N LEU A 63 5.25 19.32 5.61
CA LEU A 63 5.16 18.92 4.19
C LEU A 63 6.33 18.03 3.79
N LEU A 64 7.54 18.36 4.27
CA LEU A 64 8.73 17.54 4.04
C LEU A 64 8.62 16.18 4.72
N VAL A 65 8.12 16.13 5.96
CA VAL A 65 7.83 14.86 6.66
C VAL A 65 6.80 14.04 5.88
N GLY A 66 5.74 14.67 5.38
CA GLY A 66 4.75 14.02 4.51
C GLY A 66 5.38 13.42 3.25
N ALA A 67 6.23 14.17 2.55
CA ALA A 67 6.96 13.69 1.37
C ALA A 67 7.85 12.48 1.68
N VAL A 68 8.59 12.53 2.79
CA VAL A 68 9.45 11.45 3.25
C VAL A 68 8.64 10.20 3.60
N LEU A 69 7.52 10.35 4.32
CA LEU A 69 6.61 9.23 4.61
C LEU A 69 6.02 8.61 3.35
N SER A 70 5.55 9.45 2.41
CA SER A 70 5.06 9.00 1.10
C SER A 70 6.14 8.22 0.34
N LEU A 71 7.40 8.67 0.36
CA LEU A 71 8.52 7.96 -0.26
C LEU A 71 8.77 6.59 0.39
N PHE A 72 8.87 6.53 1.72
CA PHE A 72 9.14 5.30 2.44
C PHE A 72 8.03 4.27 2.25
N ILE A 73 6.77 4.70 2.35
CA ILE A 73 5.62 3.83 2.19
C ILE A 73 5.51 3.33 0.75
N THR A 74 5.69 4.22 -0.24
CA THR A 74 5.66 3.84 -1.66
C THR A 74 6.79 2.89 -2.02
N SER A 75 7.98 3.08 -1.45
CA SER A 75 9.11 2.17 -1.68
C SER A 75 8.92 0.83 -0.96
N GLY A 76 8.36 0.85 0.24
CA GLY A 76 8.06 -0.35 1.04
C GLY A 76 7.02 -1.29 0.41
N LEU A 77 6.22 -0.79 -0.51
CA LEU A 77 5.30 -1.60 -1.33
C LEU A 77 6.03 -2.65 -2.18
N ILE A 78 7.31 -2.46 -2.51
CA ILE A 78 8.13 -3.43 -3.25
C ILE A 78 8.40 -4.69 -2.44
N ALA A 79 8.36 -4.62 -1.10
CA ALA A 79 8.70 -5.74 -0.21
C ALA A 79 7.70 -6.92 -0.25
N ARG A 80 6.63 -6.85 -1.05
CA ARG A 80 5.61 -7.90 -1.25
C ARG A 80 5.00 -8.46 0.04
N SER A 81 5.01 -7.67 1.11
CA SER A 81 4.53 -8.10 2.42
C SER A 81 3.12 -7.59 2.70
N GLY A 82 2.33 -8.35 3.48
CA GLY A 82 1.02 -7.90 3.94
C GLY A 82 1.08 -6.70 4.90
N PRO A 83 2.04 -6.63 5.85
CA PRO A 83 2.19 -5.45 6.71
C PRO A 83 2.48 -4.17 5.95
N THR A 84 3.37 -4.20 4.94
CA THR A 84 3.65 -3.00 4.13
C THR A 84 2.43 -2.58 3.31
N TRP A 85 1.67 -3.53 2.76
CA TRP A 85 0.40 -3.25 2.10
C TRP A 85 -0.65 -2.63 3.03
N ALA A 86 -0.83 -3.19 4.23
CA ALA A 86 -1.81 -2.72 5.20
C ALA A 86 -1.46 -1.31 5.70
N LEU A 87 -0.19 -1.09 6.04
CA LEU A 87 0.34 0.21 6.43
C LEU A 87 0.13 1.24 5.31
N ALA A 88 0.45 0.90 4.06
CA ALA A 88 0.26 1.80 2.94
C ALA A 88 -1.21 2.18 2.73
N ARG A 89 -2.12 1.19 2.73
CA ARG A 89 -3.56 1.47 2.61
C ARG A 89 -4.08 2.35 3.73
N PHE A 90 -3.67 2.09 4.97
CA PHE A 90 -4.08 2.89 6.11
C PHE A 90 -3.56 4.32 5.99
N TYR A 91 -2.25 4.47 5.71
CA TYR A 91 -1.62 5.76 5.54
C TYR A 91 -2.29 6.59 4.45
N PHE A 92 -2.45 6.06 3.23
CA PHE A 92 -3.05 6.83 2.14
C PHE A 92 -4.53 7.14 2.39
N CYS A 93 -5.28 6.26 3.06
CA CYS A 93 -6.65 6.58 3.48
C CYS A 93 -6.66 7.76 4.47
N PHE A 94 -5.88 7.67 5.54
CA PHE A 94 -5.81 8.69 6.58
C PHE A 94 -5.28 10.02 6.02
N HIS A 95 -4.21 9.98 5.23
CA HIS A 95 -3.62 11.15 4.60
C HIS A 95 -4.60 11.81 3.62
N GLY A 96 -5.38 11.03 2.86
CA GLY A 96 -6.45 11.55 2.03
C GLY A 96 -7.52 12.30 2.83
N LEU A 97 -7.96 11.74 3.96
CA LEU A 97 -8.92 12.42 4.86
C LEU A 97 -8.36 13.72 5.45
N MET A 98 -7.09 13.72 5.83
CA MET A 98 -6.39 14.92 6.29
C MET A 98 -6.30 15.99 5.19
N ALA A 99 -6.02 15.58 3.95
CA ALA A 99 -5.95 16.49 2.81
C ALA A 99 -7.31 17.12 2.45
N VAL A 100 -8.40 16.34 2.53
CA VAL A 100 -9.78 16.87 2.40
C VAL A 100 -10.07 17.87 3.51
N SER A 101 -9.74 17.52 4.76
CA SER A 101 -9.96 18.38 5.93
C SER A 101 -9.18 19.69 5.80
N PHE A 102 -7.94 19.62 5.29
CA PHE A 102 -7.13 20.80 4.98
C PHE A 102 -7.77 21.68 3.91
N ALA A 103 -8.28 21.10 2.81
CA ALA A 103 -8.96 21.85 1.76
C ALA A 103 -10.23 22.57 2.28
N ILE A 104 -11.02 21.88 3.10
CA ILE A 104 -12.22 22.46 3.75
C ILE A 104 -11.81 23.61 4.67
N MET A 105 -10.79 23.41 5.51
CA MET A 105 -10.26 24.44 6.39
C MET A 105 -9.76 25.64 5.58
N ALA A 106 -8.98 25.42 4.53
CA ALA A 106 -8.45 26.47 3.67
C ALA A 106 -9.57 27.30 3.01
N TYR A 107 -10.63 26.65 2.54
CA TYR A 107 -11.82 27.32 2.04
C TYR A 107 -12.50 28.16 3.14
N SER A 108 -12.71 27.58 4.34
CA SER A 108 -13.41 28.24 5.44
C SER A 108 -12.71 29.49 5.97
N VAL A 109 -11.36 29.52 5.92
CA VAL A 109 -10.56 30.66 6.39
C VAL A 109 -10.12 31.60 5.27
N GLY A 110 -10.69 31.47 4.07
CA GLY A 110 -10.42 32.35 2.93
C GLY A 110 -8.97 32.30 2.41
N LYS A 111 -8.32 31.13 2.45
CA LYS A 111 -6.98 30.96 1.85
C LYS A 111 -7.02 31.09 0.33
N PRO A 112 -5.87 31.41 -0.31
CA PRO A 112 -5.79 31.49 -1.76
C PRO A 112 -6.23 30.17 -2.43
N PRO A 113 -6.84 30.23 -3.63
CA PRO A 113 -7.35 29.04 -4.33
C PRO A 113 -6.33 27.93 -4.51
N LEU A 114 -5.05 28.26 -4.67
CA LEU A 114 -3.96 27.28 -4.79
C LEU A 114 -3.86 26.34 -3.58
N ALA A 115 -4.10 26.82 -2.36
CA ALA A 115 -4.08 25.99 -1.16
C ALA A 115 -5.25 24.99 -1.13
N ILE A 116 -6.41 25.40 -1.62
CA ILE A 116 -7.60 24.54 -1.71
C ILE A 116 -7.36 23.44 -2.76
N TRP A 117 -6.88 23.84 -3.95
CA TRP A 117 -6.58 22.91 -5.04
C TRP A 117 -5.49 21.90 -4.65
N SER A 118 -4.44 22.35 -3.98
CA SER A 118 -3.38 21.49 -3.44
C SER A 118 -3.97 20.37 -2.56
N GLY A 119 -4.79 20.70 -1.57
CA GLY A 119 -5.43 19.71 -0.70
C GLY A 119 -6.33 18.73 -1.46
N LEU A 120 -7.10 19.22 -2.44
CA LEU A 120 -7.97 18.36 -3.27
C LEU A 120 -7.17 17.41 -4.17
N VAL A 121 -6.07 17.87 -4.77
CA VAL A 121 -5.20 17.04 -5.61
C VAL A 121 -4.52 15.95 -4.76
N GLN A 122 -4.01 16.30 -3.57
CA GLN A 122 -3.44 15.32 -2.65
C GLN A 122 -4.48 14.28 -2.23
N ALA A 123 -5.70 14.70 -1.90
CA ALA A 123 -6.80 13.80 -1.57
C ALA A 123 -7.14 12.86 -2.72
N ALA A 124 -7.18 13.37 -3.96
CA ALA A 124 -7.44 12.58 -5.14
C ALA A 124 -6.36 11.50 -5.35
N PHE A 125 -5.07 11.86 -5.29
CA PHE A 125 -3.99 10.88 -5.38
C PHE A 125 -4.09 9.81 -4.29
N CYS A 126 -4.29 10.21 -3.05
CA CYS A 126 -4.46 9.29 -1.93
C CYS A 126 -5.62 8.30 -2.14
N LEU A 127 -6.77 8.80 -2.63
CA LEU A 127 -7.92 7.97 -2.94
C LEU A 127 -7.62 6.97 -4.06
N PHE A 128 -7.02 7.43 -5.17
CA PHE A 128 -6.68 6.55 -6.28
C PHE A 128 -5.66 5.47 -5.88
N ILE A 129 -4.66 5.83 -5.08
CA ILE A 129 -3.71 4.87 -4.51
C ILE A 129 -4.44 3.85 -3.63
N PHE A 130 -5.30 4.31 -2.72
CA PHE A 130 -6.09 3.44 -1.85
C PHE A 130 -6.97 2.47 -2.65
N LEU A 131 -7.63 2.94 -3.72
CA LEU A 131 -8.46 2.09 -4.58
C LEU A 131 -7.60 1.09 -5.37
N ALA A 132 -6.45 1.52 -5.89
CA ALA A 132 -5.52 0.69 -6.64
C ALA A 132 -4.95 -0.45 -5.78
N LEU A 133 -4.50 -0.15 -4.55
CA LEU A 133 -4.06 -1.15 -3.57
C LEU A 133 -5.18 -2.10 -3.14
N GLY A 134 -6.44 -1.76 -3.40
CA GLY A 134 -7.61 -2.57 -3.06
C GLY A 134 -7.88 -3.70 -4.04
N ARG A 135 -7.26 -3.66 -5.23
CA ARG A 135 -7.53 -4.60 -6.31
C ARG A 135 -7.08 -6.03 -5.95
N PRO A 136 -7.82 -7.07 -6.40
CA PRO A 136 -7.48 -8.46 -6.11
C PRO A 136 -6.06 -8.86 -6.54
N THR A 137 -5.61 -8.37 -7.71
CA THR A 137 -4.26 -8.65 -8.24
C THR A 137 -3.15 -8.12 -7.33
N VAL A 138 -3.34 -6.95 -6.73
CA VAL A 138 -2.39 -6.38 -5.76
C VAL A 138 -2.42 -7.18 -4.45
N ARG A 139 -3.60 -7.60 -4.01
CA ARG A 139 -3.72 -8.43 -2.81
C ARG A 139 -2.98 -9.76 -2.98
N LYS A 140 -3.11 -10.40 -4.14
CA LYS A 140 -2.33 -11.60 -4.49
C LYS A 140 -0.83 -11.34 -4.47
N TYR A 141 -0.39 -10.22 -5.05
CA TYR A 141 1.01 -9.82 -5.07
C TYR A 141 1.64 -9.69 -3.67
N HIS A 142 0.86 -9.26 -2.67
CA HIS A 142 1.27 -9.19 -1.26
C HIS A 142 0.98 -10.46 -0.45
N GLN A 143 0.77 -11.60 -1.13
CA GLN A 143 0.53 -12.91 -0.51
C GLN A 143 -0.71 -12.94 0.41
N LEU A 144 -1.74 -12.14 0.07
CA LEU A 144 -3.03 -12.10 0.80
C LEU A 144 -4.05 -13.12 0.27
N GLU A 145 -3.60 -14.03 -0.59
CA GLU A 145 -4.37 -15.20 -1.01
C GLU A 145 -4.16 -16.33 0.00
N CYS A 146 -5.25 -16.97 0.44
CA CYS A 146 -5.15 -18.12 1.32
C CYS A 146 -4.49 -19.30 0.58
N PRO A 147 -3.41 -19.90 1.12
CA PRO A 147 -2.73 -21.01 0.45
C PRO A 147 -3.55 -22.30 0.39
N GLN A 148 -4.55 -22.47 1.27
CA GLN A 148 -5.35 -23.70 1.32
C GLN A 148 -6.59 -23.66 0.41
N CYS A 149 -7.27 -22.52 0.32
CA CYS A 149 -8.54 -22.40 -0.40
C CYS A 149 -8.54 -21.32 -1.50
N HIS A 150 -7.38 -20.72 -1.78
CA HIS A 150 -7.16 -19.72 -2.83
C HIS A 150 -8.07 -18.49 -2.78
N LYS A 151 -8.72 -18.26 -1.64
CA LYS A 151 -9.61 -17.12 -1.46
C LYS A 151 -8.79 -15.87 -1.17
N ILE A 152 -9.02 -14.84 -1.97
CA ILE A 152 -8.40 -13.51 -1.81
C ILE A 152 -9.19 -12.76 -0.75
N ASN A 153 -8.83 -12.92 0.52
CA ASN A 153 -9.52 -12.24 1.61
C ASN A 153 -8.50 -11.52 2.50
N ALA A 154 -8.48 -10.20 2.39
CA ALA A 154 -7.46 -9.34 2.98
C ALA A 154 -7.88 -8.74 4.32
N ASN A 155 -8.51 -9.53 5.19
CA ASN A 155 -8.69 -9.13 6.57
C ASN A 155 -7.78 -10.03 7.40
N GLY A 156 -6.64 -9.47 7.83
CA GLY A 156 -5.84 -10.08 8.89
C GLY A 156 -6.68 -10.25 10.17
N ASP A 157 -6.25 -11.16 11.04
CA ASP A 157 -6.77 -11.17 12.42
C ASP A 157 -6.34 -9.87 13.15
N ASP A 158 -5.23 -9.26 12.69
CA ASP A 158 -4.69 -7.98 13.16
C ASP A 158 -4.64 -6.89 12.08
N LEU A 159 -4.64 -5.62 12.52
CA LEU A 159 -4.65 -4.42 11.68
C LEU A 159 -3.48 -4.34 10.68
N LEU A 160 -2.31 -4.89 11.07
CA LEU A 160 -1.10 -4.94 10.26
C LEU A 160 -0.92 -6.26 9.50
N CYS A 161 -1.90 -7.18 9.56
CA CYS A 161 -1.85 -8.47 8.84
C CYS A 161 -0.57 -9.30 9.12
N PHE A 162 -0.01 -9.21 10.32
CA PHE A 162 1.08 -10.07 10.80
C PHE A 162 0.63 -11.51 10.95
N GLN A 163 -0.55 -11.72 11.55
CA GLN A 163 -1.23 -13.00 11.59
C GLN A 163 -2.52 -12.91 10.77
N ARG A 164 -2.73 -13.87 9.87
CA ARG A 164 -3.89 -13.89 8.99
C ARG A 164 -4.71 -15.13 9.26
N ARG A 165 -6.03 -15.01 9.12
CA ARG A 165 -6.94 -16.14 9.18
C ARG A 165 -7.90 -16.08 8.00
N CYS A 166 -7.99 -17.19 7.27
CA CYS A 166 -8.93 -17.29 6.18
C CYS A 166 -10.34 -17.37 6.75
N ARG A 167 -11.21 -16.42 6.42
CA ARG A 167 -12.62 -16.46 6.83
C ARG A 167 -13.42 -17.63 6.25
N SER A 168 -12.94 -18.27 5.17
CA SER A 168 -13.64 -19.38 4.53
C SER A 168 -13.26 -20.75 5.09
N CYS A 169 -11.98 -21.04 5.25
CA CYS A 169 -11.53 -22.35 5.75
C CYS A 169 -10.94 -22.30 7.18
N GLY A 170 -10.80 -21.11 7.78
CA GLY A 170 -10.24 -20.94 9.12
C GLY A 170 -8.72 -21.05 9.22
N PHE A 171 -8.02 -21.37 8.14
CA PHE A 171 -6.56 -21.55 8.08
C PHE A 171 -5.80 -20.29 8.48
N ARG A 172 -4.69 -20.45 9.22
CA ARG A 172 -3.84 -19.36 9.70
C ARG A 172 -2.46 -19.40 9.05
N TRP A 173 -1.99 -18.26 8.56
CA TRP A 173 -0.67 -18.07 7.95
C TRP A 173 -0.17 -16.63 8.10
#